data_AF-A0A1I2MW49-F1
#
_entry.id   AF-A0A1I2MW49-F1
#
_cell.length_a   1.000
_cell.length_b   1.000
_cell.length_c   1.000
_cell.angle_alpha   90.00
_cell.angle_beta   90.00
_cell.angle_gamma   90.00
#
_symmetry.space_group_name_H-M   'P 1'
#
loop_
_entity.id
_entity.type
_entity.pdbx_description
1 polymer ?
#
loop_
_entity_poly.entity_id
_entity_poly.type
_entity_poly.pdbx_seq_one_letter_code
_entity_poly.pdbx_strand_id
1 'polypeptide(L)'
;MSKYKVGDELIIVRDAAEDTKKLNEMTKLEMKGDFAQITWGIKVEKVEYDKPHVVVTYKNAFGETNKVYAQCLDAANFDTEKVLEKALLKAFQNEIIEITCRKTLKCDL
;
A
#
# COMPACT_ATOMS: atom_id res chain seq x y z
N MET A 1 -14.58 47.33 4.35
CA MET A 1 -13.35 46.56 4.66
C MET A 1 -13.61 45.11 4.33
N SER A 2 -12.89 44.59 3.34
CA SER A 2 -12.90 43.20 2.88
C SER A 2 -12.22 42.28 3.89
N LYS A 3 -12.73 41.04 4.03
CA LYS A 3 -11.97 39.79 4.23
C LYS A 3 -12.93 38.62 4.49
N TYR A 4 -13.51 38.09 3.42
CA TYR A 4 -13.77 36.65 3.37
C TYR A 4 -12.70 36.07 2.45
N LYS A 5 -11.75 35.32 3.01
CA LYS A 5 -11.00 34.33 2.26
C LYS A 5 -11.42 32.98 2.81
N VAL A 6 -12.56 32.51 2.30
CA VAL A 6 -12.89 31.09 2.32
C VAL A 6 -11.91 30.48 1.33
N GLY A 7 -10.83 29.89 1.86
CA GLY A 7 -9.79 29.25 1.06
C GLY A 7 -10.33 27.91 0.61
N ASP A 8 -10.82 27.92 -0.62
CA ASP A 8 -10.93 26.83 -1.59
C ASP A 8 -10.89 25.42 -1.00
N GLU A 9 -12.05 24.77 -1.06
CA GLU A 9 -12.17 23.32 -1.02
C GLU A 9 -11.04 22.72 -1.87
N LEU A 10 -10.14 21.97 -1.21
CA LEU A 10 -9.21 21.08 -1.90
C LEU A 10 -10.06 19.99 -2.56
N ILE A 11 -10.60 20.28 -3.73
CA ILE A 11 -11.05 19.25 -4.67
C ILE A 11 -9.76 18.59 -5.17
N ILE A 12 -9.22 17.67 -4.37
CA ILE A 12 -8.22 16.74 -4.85
C ILE A 12 -8.97 15.77 -5.77
N VAL A 13 -9.13 16.16 -7.04
CA VAL A 13 -9.42 15.19 -8.11
C VAL A 13 -8.16 14.33 -8.25
N ARG A 14 -8.01 13.34 -7.37
CA ARG A 14 -7.09 12.22 -7.57
C ARG A 14 -7.71 11.40 -8.67
N ASP A 15 -7.23 11.60 -9.89
CA ASP A 15 -7.67 10.83 -11.04
C ASP A 15 -7.35 9.36 -10.78
N ALA A 16 -8.36 8.58 -10.37
CA ALA A 16 -8.21 7.19 -9.99
C ALA A 16 -7.62 6.36 -11.14
N ALA A 17 -7.81 6.80 -12.39
CA ALA A 17 -7.23 6.18 -13.57
C ALA A 17 -5.71 6.29 -13.62
N GLU A 18 -5.13 7.41 -13.19
CA GLU A 18 -3.67 7.62 -13.19
C GLU A 18 -2.99 6.77 -12.12
N ASP A 19 -3.61 6.68 -10.94
CA ASP A 19 -3.13 5.83 -9.85
C ASP A 19 -3.12 4.35 -10.23
N THR A 20 -4.22 3.86 -10.82
CA THR A 20 -4.32 2.48 -11.29
C THR A 20 -3.30 2.18 -12.38
N LYS A 21 -3.05 3.12 -13.30
CA LYS A 21 -2.02 2.96 -14.33
C LYS A 21 -0.63 2.82 -13.72
N LYS A 22 -0.24 3.71 -12.80
CA LYS A 22 1.05 3.64 -12.09
C LYS A 22 1.21 2.36 -11.29
N LEU A 23 0.16 1.92 -10.60
CA LEU A 23 0.18 0.66 -9.84
C LEU A 23 0.37 -0.55 -10.75
N ASN A 24 -0.26 -0.56 -11.93
CA ASN A 24 -0.08 -1.60 -12.93
C ASN A 24 1.35 -1.60 -13.50
N GLU A 25 1.95 -0.43 -13.77
CA GLU A 25 3.34 -0.33 -14.25
C GLU A 25 4.37 -0.82 -13.21
N MET A 26 4.12 -0.58 -11.92
CA MET A 26 4.95 -1.06 -10.82
C MET A 26 4.76 -2.55 -10.52
N THR A 27 3.69 -3.14 -11.03
CA THR A 27 3.25 -4.48 -10.69
C THR A 27 3.56 -5.45 -11.83
N LYS A 28 4.60 -6.26 -11.66
CA LYS A 28 5.09 -7.19 -12.70
C LYS A 28 5.67 -8.46 -12.10
N LEU A 29 5.48 -9.56 -12.82
CA LEU A 29 6.16 -10.84 -12.60
C LEU A 29 6.80 -11.24 -13.92
N GLU A 30 8.13 -11.30 -13.94
CA GLU A 30 8.90 -11.61 -15.15
C GLU A 30 9.91 -12.73 -14.88
N MET A 31 10.17 -13.54 -15.90
CA MET A 31 11.26 -14.52 -15.91
C MET A 31 12.30 -14.09 -16.94
N LYS A 32 13.57 -14.09 -16.53
CA LYS A 32 14.73 -13.76 -17.39
C LYS A 32 15.74 -14.89 -17.27
N GLY A 33 15.79 -15.75 -18.29
CA GLY A 33 16.51 -17.02 -18.22
C GLY A 33 15.94 -17.89 -17.10
N ASP A 34 16.81 -18.34 -16.20
CA ASP A 34 16.45 -19.21 -15.07
C ASP A 34 16.04 -18.43 -13.80
N PHE A 35 15.98 -17.10 -13.86
CA PHE A 35 15.65 -16.25 -12.71
C PHE A 35 14.26 -15.63 -12.84
N ALA A 36 13.47 -15.68 -11.77
CA ALA A 36 12.18 -15.01 -11.67
C ALA A 36 12.26 -13.78 -10.76
N GLN A 37 11.63 -12.68 -11.16
CA GLN A 37 11.52 -11.46 -10.37
C GLN A 37 10.05 -11.02 -10.28
N ILE A 38 9.63 -10.66 -9.07
CA ILE A 38 8.36 -9.99 -8.80
C ILE A 38 8.61 -8.56 -8.34
N THR A 39 7.80 -7.63 -8.82
CA THR A 39 7.70 -6.25 -8.32
C THR A 39 6.23 -5.98 -8.09
N TRP A 40 5.88 -5.41 -6.93
CA TRP A 40 4.50 -5.10 -6.59
C TRP A 40 4.39 -3.67 -6.10
N GLY A 41 3.44 -2.91 -6.64
CA GLY A 41 3.15 -1.56 -6.21
C GLY A 41 1.97 -1.52 -5.25
N ILE A 42 2.11 -0.77 -4.17
CA ILE A 42 0.98 -0.33 -3.34
C ILE A 42 1.00 1.19 -3.24
N LYS A 43 -0.17 1.81 -3.20
CA LYS A 43 -0.30 3.24 -2.95
C LYS A 43 -0.67 3.46 -1.49
N VAL A 44 0.22 4.03 -0.70
CA VAL A 44 -0.08 4.40 0.69
C VAL A 44 -1.04 5.60 0.68
N GLU A 45 -2.18 5.45 1.34
CA GLU A 45 -3.20 6.49 1.45
C GLU A 45 -3.11 7.21 2.80
N LYS A 46 -2.84 6.45 3.88
CA LYS A 46 -2.74 6.98 5.23
C LYS A 46 -1.78 6.14 6.07
N VAL A 47 -0.99 6.81 6.91
CA VAL A 47 -0.17 6.19 7.96
C VAL A 47 -0.56 6.83 9.29
N GLU A 48 -0.94 6.01 10.25
CA GLU A 48 -1.31 6.44 11.60
C GLU A 48 -0.37 5.79 12.61
N TYR A 49 0.23 6.60 13.48
CA TYR A 49 1.10 6.13 14.55
C TYR A 49 0.38 6.28 15.89
N ASP A 50 0.25 5.18 16.60
CA ASP A 50 -0.30 5.14 17.96
C ASP A 50 0.57 4.21 18.81
N LYS A 51 1.63 4.77 19.39
CA LYS A 51 2.72 4.01 20.02
C LYS A 51 2.15 2.94 20.99
N PRO A 52 2.56 1.65 20.86
CA PRO A 52 3.63 1.10 20.01
C PRO A 52 3.19 0.61 18.61
N HIS A 53 2.03 1.02 18.13
CA HIS A 53 1.41 0.57 16.89
C HIS A 53 1.60 1.55 15.74
N VAL A 54 1.54 1.00 14.53
CA VAL A 54 1.33 1.73 13.29
C VAL A 54 0.23 1.04 12.48
N VAL A 55 -0.61 1.86 11.86
CA VAL A 55 -1.63 1.42 10.91
C VAL A 55 -1.33 2.04 9.56
N VAL A 56 -1.19 1.21 8.53
CA VAL A 56 -1.02 1.66 7.15
C VAL A 56 -2.27 1.29 6.37
N THR A 57 -2.93 2.30 5.81
CA THR A 57 -4.01 2.13 4.83
C THR A 57 -3.43 2.34 3.45
N TYR A 58 -3.64 1.39 2.55
CA TYR A 58 -3.07 1.42 1.21
C TYR A 58 -4.06 0.89 0.18
N LYS A 59 -3.88 1.29 -1.08
CA LYS A 59 -4.60 0.78 -2.24
C LYS A 59 -3.71 -0.16 -3.02
N ASN A 60 -4.23 -1.35 -3.36
CA ASN A 60 -3.48 -2.35 -4.13
C ASN A 60 -3.67 -2.18 -5.64
N ALA A 61 -2.92 -2.97 -6.43
CA ALA A 61 -3.01 -2.96 -7.90
C ALA A 61 -4.39 -3.37 -8.43
N PHE A 62 -5.18 -4.09 -7.64
CA PHE A 62 -6.57 -4.45 -7.97
C PHE A 62 -7.58 -3.34 -7.69
N GLY A 63 -7.12 -2.22 -7.10
CA GLY A 63 -7.95 -1.07 -6.78
C GLY A 63 -8.65 -1.14 -5.42
N GLU A 64 -8.32 -2.13 -4.59
CA GLU A 64 -8.92 -2.35 -3.27
C GLU A 64 -8.13 -1.60 -2.20
N THR A 65 -8.85 -1.06 -1.22
CA THR A 65 -8.27 -0.40 -0.05
C THR A 65 -8.10 -1.42 1.08
N ASN A 66 -6.85 -1.66 1.45
CA ASN A 66 -6.44 -2.58 2.51
C ASN A 66 -5.85 -1.84 3.71
N LYS A 67 -5.95 -2.45 4.88
CA LYS A 67 -5.34 -1.95 6.13
C LYS A 67 -4.44 -3.00 6.74
N VAL A 68 -3.26 -2.57 7.20
CA VAL A 68 -2.32 -3.43 7.89
C VAL A 68 -1.90 -2.82 9.22
N TYR A 69 -1.77 -3.71 10.21
CA TYR A 69 -1.40 -3.37 11.57
C TYR A 69 -0.03 -3.94 11.89
N ALA A 70 0.89 -3.08 12.31
CA ALA A 70 2.19 -3.50 12.84
C ALA A 70 2.41 -2.92 14.24
N GLN A 71 3.10 -3.71 15.05
CA GLN A 71 3.43 -3.37 16.43
C GLN A 71 4.93 -3.45 16.61
N CYS A 72 5.48 -2.46 17.30
CA CYS A 72 6.82 -2.51 17.85
C CYS A 72 6.82 -3.34 19.14
N LEU A 73 7.63 -4.39 19.20
CA LEU A 73 7.74 -5.22 20.41
C LEU A 73 8.51 -4.51 21.52
N ASP A 74 9.46 -3.66 21.15
CA ASP A 74 10.25 -2.86 22.07
C ASP A 74 9.75 -1.40 22.06
N ALA A 75 8.76 -1.13 22.90
CA ALA A 75 8.17 0.21 23.02
C ALA A 75 9.16 1.27 23.55
N ALA A 76 10.23 0.86 24.25
CA ALA A 76 11.24 1.78 24.76
C ALA A 76 12.10 2.33 23.61
N ASN A 77 12.41 1.50 22.62
CA ASN A 77 13.18 1.85 21.43
C ASN A 77 12.30 2.07 20.17
N PHE A 78 11.13 2.70 20.37
CA PHE A 78 10.19 2.92 19.28
C PHE A 78 10.79 3.83 18.20
N ASP A 79 11.05 3.23 17.04
CA ASP A 79 11.57 3.87 15.84
C ASP A 79 10.46 3.86 14.77
N THR A 80 10.01 5.06 14.39
CA THR A 80 8.92 5.23 13.42
C THR A 80 9.24 4.66 12.05
N GLU A 81 10.50 4.73 11.62
CA GLU A 81 10.92 4.24 10.29
C GLU A 81 10.90 2.71 10.26
N LYS A 82 11.47 2.05 11.27
CA LYS A 82 11.50 0.59 11.37
C LYS A 82 10.11 -0.02 11.53
N VAL A 83 9.25 0.65 12.28
CA VAL A 83 7.87 0.19 12.50
C VAL A 83 7.03 0.36 11.25
N LEU A 84 7.24 1.45 10.49
CA LEU A 84 6.65 1.64 9.16
C LEU A 84 7.14 0.58 8.17
N GLU A 85 8.44 0.30 8.11
CA GLU A 85 9.02 -0.74 7.26
C GLU A 85 8.37 -2.10 7.55
N LYS A 86 8.23 -2.45 8.84
CA LYS A 86 7.52 -3.67 9.26
C LYS A 86 6.06 -3.69 8.78
N ALA A 87 5.36 -2.56 8.81
CA ALA A 87 3.99 -2.48 8.30
C ALA A 87 3.93 -2.67 6.78
N LEU A 88 4.85 -2.06 6.03
CA LEU A 88 4.95 -2.22 4.58
C LEU A 88 5.28 -3.66 4.19
N LEU A 89 6.22 -4.32 4.89
CA LEU A 89 6.52 -5.73 4.67
C LEU A 89 5.29 -6.62 4.88
N LYS A 90 4.51 -6.37 5.94
CA LYS A 90 3.24 -7.08 6.16
C LYS A 90 2.20 -6.80 5.07
N ALA A 91 2.11 -5.56 4.58
CA ALA A 91 1.23 -5.23 3.45
C ALA A 91 1.60 -6.07 2.22
N PHE A 92 2.88 -6.12 1.85
CA PHE A 92 3.33 -6.92 0.71
C PHE A 92 3.13 -8.43 0.91
N GLN A 93 3.29 -8.94 2.13
CA GLN A 93 2.98 -10.34 2.43
C GLN A 93 1.50 -10.66 2.14
N ASN A 94 0.59 -9.80 2.59
CA ASN A 94 -0.85 -9.98 2.34
C ASN A 94 -1.15 -9.97 0.83
N GLU A 95 -0.55 -9.04 0.10
CA GLU A 95 -0.73 -8.93 -1.36
C GLU A 95 -0.22 -10.18 -2.09
N ILE A 96 0.98 -10.68 -1.72
CA ILE A 96 1.52 -11.91 -2.32
C ILE A 96 0.58 -13.10 -2.07
N ILE A 97 0.07 -13.26 -0.84
CA ILE A 97 -0.90 -14.31 -0.50
C ILE A 97 -2.16 -14.17 -1.36
N GLU A 98 -2.71 -12.96 -1.44
CA GLU A 98 -3.93 -12.70 -2.21
C GLU A 98 -3.78 -13.00 -3.71
N ILE A 99 -2.64 -12.64 -4.31
CA ILE A 99 -2.33 -12.98 -5.70
C ILE A 99 -2.36 -14.50 -5.90
N THR A 100 -1.73 -15.26 -4.99
CA THR A 100 -1.71 -16.72 -5.10
C THR A 100 -3.12 -17.30 -5.04
N CYS A 101 -3.95 -16.85 -4.10
CA CYS A 101 -5.34 -17.28 -3.99
C CYS A 101 -6.15 -16.96 -5.26
N ARG A 102 -6.02 -15.74 -5.81
CA ARG A 102 -6.74 -15.31 -7.02
C ARG A 102 -6.31 -16.07 -8.28
N LYS A 103 -5.02 -16.41 -8.38
CA LYS A 103 -4.51 -17.22 -9.50
C LYS A 103 -4.98 -18.67 -9.40
N THR A 104 -4.95 -19.27 -8.21
CA THR A 104 -5.42 -20.65 -8.00
C THR A 104 -6.90 -20.81 -8.37
N LEU A 105 -7.76 -19.84 -8.03
CA LEU A 105 -9.18 -19.84 -8.42
C LEU A 105 -9.43 -19.75 -9.93
N LYS A 106 -8.41 -19.41 -10.74
CA LYS A 106 -8.49 -19.39 -12.21
C LYS A 106 -7.74 -20.57 -12.86
N CYS A 107 -7.14 -21.45 -12.07
CA CYS A 107 -6.40 -22.63 -12.54
C CYS A 107 -7.23 -23.92 -12.45
N ASP A 108 -8.54 -23.81 -12.62
CA ASP A 108 -9.38 -24.95 -13.01
C ASP A 108 -9.57 -24.90 -14.54
N LEU A 109 -8.69 -25.60 -15.27
CA LEU A 109 -8.88 -26.09 -16.65
C LEU A 109 -7.80 -27.13 -16.99
#